data_AF-A0A0J5GEQ3-F1
#
_entry.id   AF-A0A0J5GEQ3-F1
#
_cell.length_a   1.000
_cell.length_b   1.000
_cell.length_c   1.000
_cell.angle_alpha   90.00
_cell.angle_beta   90.00
_cell.angle_gamma   90.00
#
_symmetry.space_group_name_H-M   'P 1'
#
loop_
_entity.id
_entity.type
_entity.pdbx_description
1 polymer ?
#
loop_
_entity_poly.entity_id
_entity_poly.type
_entity_poly.pdbx_seq_one_letter_code
_entity_poly.pdbx_strand_id
1 'polypeptide(L)' 'MRLEQMKRIADMIGLKKKSREAVCLMEIDGMTGYAASRQLDISLSTVSRAHARFRSAMKQLSS' A
#
# COMPACT_ATOMS: atom_id res chain seq x y z
N MET A 1 -11.03 2.86 3.85
CA MET A 1 -10.85 1.41 4.15
C MET A 1 -10.48 1.26 5.63
N ARG A 2 -10.74 0.13 6.29
CA ARG A 2 -10.30 -0.12 7.68
C ARG A 2 -8.85 -0.66 7.71
N LEU A 3 -8.06 -0.28 8.71
CA LEU A 3 -6.66 -0.69 8.86
C LEU A 3 -6.49 -2.21 8.87
N GLU A 4 -7.34 -2.94 9.58
CA GLU A 4 -7.30 -4.41 9.66
C GLU A 4 -7.51 -5.08 8.29
N GLN A 5 -8.44 -4.56 7.49
CA GLN A 5 -8.69 -5.06 6.14
C GLN A 5 -7.48 -4.81 5.24
N MET A 6 -6.89 -3.61 5.31
CA MET A 6 -5.67 -3.27 4.58
C MET A 6 -4.51 -4.20 4.94
N LYS A 7 -4.27 -4.41 6.24
CA LYS A 7 -3.19 -5.29 6.73
C LYS A 7 -3.37 -6.71 6.20
N ARG A 8 -4.57 -7.27 6.30
CA ARG A 8 -4.88 -8.61 5.79
C ARG A 8 -4.58 -8.77 4.30
N ILE A 9 -4.95 -7.78 3.49
CA ILE A 9 -4.69 -7.80 2.04
C ILE A 9 -3.18 -7.66 1.78
N ALA A 10 -2.50 -6.77 2.49
CA ALA A 10 -1.06 -6.58 2.35
C ALA A 10 -0.25 -7.84 2.75
N ASP A 11 -0.70 -8.55 3.79
CA ASP A 11 -0.13 -9.84 4.21
C ASP A 11 -0.37 -10.92 3.14
N MET A 12 -1.60 -11.03 2.63
CA MET A 12 -1.98 -11.99 1.60
C MET A 12 -1.12 -11.90 0.33
N ILE A 13 -0.78 -10.67 -0.09
CA ILE A 13 0.09 -10.46 -1.27
C ILE A 13 1.58 -10.39 -0.93
N GLY A 14 1.96 -10.59 0.33
CA GLY A 14 3.36 -10.61 0.76
C GLY A 14 4.08 -9.26 0.64
N LEU A 15 3.43 -8.14 1.00
CA LEU A 15 4.12 -6.85 1.04
C LEU A 15 5.11 -6.79 2.20
N LYS A 16 6.35 -6.41 1.87
CA LYS A 16 7.41 -6.08 2.84
C LYS A 16 7.00 -4.88 3.72
N LYS A 17 7.57 -4.78 4.93
CA LYS A 17 7.21 -3.78 5.95
C LYS A 17 7.07 -2.34 5.40
N LYS A 18 8.12 -1.78 4.78
CA LYS A 18 8.06 -0.41 4.20
C LYS A 18 7.02 -0.26 3.08
N SER A 19 6.84 -1.30 2.24
CA SER A 19 5.81 -1.28 1.18
C SER A 19 4.39 -1.30 1.75
N ARG A 20 4.18 -2.02 2.86
CA ARG A 20 2.92 -2.03 3.59
C ARG A 20 2.65 -0.67 4.23
N GLU A 21 3.62 -0.10 4.92
CA GLU A 21 3.51 1.25 5.48
C GLU A 21 3.18 2.28 4.39
N ALA A 22 3.82 2.20 3.22
CA ALA A 22 3.52 3.08 2.10
C ALA A 22 2.07 2.99 1.63
N VAL A 23 1.53 1.77 1.50
CA VAL A 23 0.12 1.55 1.14
C VAL A 23 -0.81 2.08 2.25
N CYS A 24 -0.40 2.00 3.52
CA CYS A 24 -1.20 2.51 4.64
C CYS A 24 -1.33 4.03 4.56
N LEU A 25 -0.20 4.71 4.39
CA LEU A 25 -0.15 6.18 4.22
C LEU A 25 -1.05 6.63 3.06
N MET A 26 -1.09 5.86 1.96
CA MET A 26 -1.90 6.22 0.79
C MET A 26 -3.39 5.92 0.96
N GLU A 27 -3.74 4.72 1.42
CA GLU A 27 -5.13 4.24 1.41
C GLU A 27 -5.91 4.56 2.70
N ILE A 28 -5.20 4.82 3.80
CA ILE A 28 -5.79 5.16 5.09
C ILE A 28 -5.61 6.66 5.35
N ASP A 29 -4.38 7.16 5.22
CA ASP A 29 -4.06 8.55 5.57
C ASP A 29 -4.24 9.52 4.39
N GLY A 30 -4.58 9.02 3.20
CA GLY A 30 -4.85 9.84 2.01
C GLY A 30 -3.63 10.51 1.39
N MET A 31 -2.42 10.07 1.74
CA MET A 31 -1.19 10.64 1.19
C MET A 31 -1.01 10.32 -0.29
N THR A 32 -0.34 11.23 -1.01
CA THR A 32 0.15 10.92 -2.36
C THR A 32 1.32 9.94 -2.29
N GLY A 33 1.55 9.18 -3.37
CA GLY A 33 2.70 8.27 -3.45
C GLY A 33 4.05 8.99 -3.31
N TYR A 34 4.14 10.23 -3.78
CA TYR A 34 5.34 11.06 -3.61
C TYR A 34 5.58 11.40 -2.13
N ALA A 35 4.57 11.88 -1.41
CA ALA A 35 4.69 12.18 0.01
C ALA A 35 5.07 10.93 0.83
N ALA A 36 4.41 9.79 0.57
CA ALA A 36 4.74 8.51 1.21
C ALA A 36 6.19 8.06 0.94
N SER A 37 6.68 8.24 -0.29
CA SER A 37 8.06 7.91 -0.66
C SER A 37 9.10 8.73 0.11
N ARG A 38 8.83 10.03 0.32
CA ARG A 38 9.68 10.94 1.09
C ARG A 38 9.66 10.61 2.58
N GLN A 39 8.49 10.30 3.15
CA GLN A 39 8.35 9.99 4.57
C GLN A 39 9.02 8.66 4.96
N LEU A 40 8.96 7.65 4.09
CA LEU A 40 9.49 6.31 4.38
C LEU A 40 10.92 6.09 3.89
N ASP A 41 11.50 7.10 3.25
CA ASP A 41 12.82 7.05 2.63
C ASP A 41 12.97 5.81 1.72
N ILE A 42 12.09 5.73 0.72
CA ILE A 42 12.09 4.69 -0.32
C ILE A 42 11.79 5.30 -1.68
N SER A 43 12.17 4.60 -2.76
CA SER A 43 11.89 5.10 -4.10
C SER A 43 10.40 5.19 -4.40
N LEU A 44 10.00 6.21 -5.16
CA LEU A 44 8.63 6.36 -5.65
C LEU A 44 8.20 5.14 -6.48
N SER A 45 9.10 4.51 -7.24
CA SER A 45 8.79 3.29 -8.01
C SER A 45 8.48 2.09 -7.11
N THR A 46 9.08 1.99 -5.92
CA THR A 46 8.72 0.99 -4.91
C THR A 46 7.32 1.23 -4.37
N VAL A 47 6.97 2.48 -4.06
CA VAL A 47 5.63 2.87 -3.59
C VAL A 47 4.58 2.56 -4.66
N SER A 48 4.78 3.03 -5.89
CA SER A 48 3.84 2.81 -7.00
C SER A 48 3.59 1.33 -7.28
N ARG A 49 4.64 0.49 -7.26
CA ARG A 49 4.50 -0.96 -7.44
C ARG A 49 3.74 -1.62 -6.30
N ALA A 50 4.03 -1.23 -5.05
CA ALA A 50 3.31 -1.76 -3.88
C ALA A 50 1.82 -1.41 -3.93
N HIS A 51 1.52 -0.14 -4.25
CA HIS A 51 0.15 0.36 -4.37
C HIS A 51 -0.60 -0.31 -5.51
N ALA A 52 0.00 -0.45 -6.70
CA ALA A 52 -0.62 -1.14 -7.83
C ALA A 52 -0.95 -2.60 -7.49
N ARG A 53 -0.02 -3.35 -6.90
CA ARG A 53 -0.26 -4.73 -6.46
C ARG A 53 -1.42 -4.82 -5.46
N PHE A 54 -1.46 -3.90 -4.50
CA PHE A 54 -2.52 -3.82 -3.51
C PHE A 54 -3.90 -3.53 -4.13
N ARG A 55 -3.98 -2.53 -5.02
CA ARG A 55 -5.22 -2.18 -5.76
C ARG A 55 -5.73 -3.35 -6.60
N SER A 56 -4.84 -4.09 -7.26
CA SER A 56 -5.21 -5.29 -8.02
C SER A 56 -5.79 -6.39 -7.12
N ALA A 57 -5.20 -6.64 -5.95
CA ALA A 57 -5.72 -7.61 -5.00
C ALA A 57 -7.09 -7.21 -4.44
N MET A 58 -7.29 -5.92 -4.15
CA MET A 58 -8.60 -5.40 -3.75
C MET A 58 -9.68 -5.66 -4.82
N LYS A 59 -9.37 -5.44 -6.10
CA LYS A 59 -10.33 -5.71 -7.19
C LYS A 59 -10.72 -7.18 -7.26
N GLN A 60 -9.76 -8.10 -7.06
CA GLN A 60 -10.01 -9.54 -7.09
C GLN A 60 -10.88 -10.01 -5.92
N LEU A 61 -10.77 -9.38 -4.75
CA LEU A 61 -11.57 -9.71 -3.56
C LEU A 61 -12.99 -9.14 -3.59
N SER A 62 -13.21 -8.09 -4.39
CA SER A 62 -14.52 -7.45 -4.58
C SER A 62 -15.30 -8.02 -5.77
N SER A 63 -14.75 -9.03 -6.45
CA SER A 63 -15.42 -9.78 -7.54
C SER A 63 -16.02 -11.06 -6.97
#